data_AF-A0A4Z0LYX6-F1
#
_entry.id   AF-A0A4Z0LYX6-F1
#
_cell.length_a   1.000
_cell.length_b   1.000
_cell.length_c   1.000
_cell.angle_alpha   90.00
_cell.angle_beta   90.00
_cell.angle_gamma   90.00
#
_symmetry.space_group_name_H-M   'P 1'
#
loop_
_entity.id
_entity.type
_entity.pdbx_description
1 polymer ?
#
loop_
_entity_poly.entity_id
_entity_poly.type
_entity_poly.pdbx_seq_one_letter_code
_entity_poly.pdbx_strand_id
1 'polypeptide(L)'
;MSSGRSSHFINDFGGVVPLAAQTVGQRTPAKPRLLALVQSHYPFASVADFGCGKAGWLHAARGLGVEQVHGYDLPEIDLAERGLDAQEFTAVDLSQPVSLPCRYDLAVSTEVAEHVPPAGLDNYFDTLTGAAPVVLFSAALPYQGGLGHVNENWVEYWHRFFARRDYHCIDCFRERFWHDASIPYYYRQNLFLYVASEQLPGFIAGGLVENPAPVSLIHPDMYLKRVHRDAALSLHPRHTLAADIAAYYAEAGDSADEAPLQGYGSASFRRRRPGFLARCRRFLRRLFS
;
A
#
# COMPACT_ATOMS: atom_id res chain seq x y z
N MET A 1 -2.83 20.31 17.60
CA MET A 1 -3.48 19.09 18.10
C MET A 1 -3.90 18.31 16.87
N SER A 2 -3.10 17.33 16.42
CA SER A 2 -3.51 16.44 15.33
C SER A 2 -4.65 15.60 15.88
N SER A 3 -5.76 15.54 15.16
CA SER A 3 -6.90 14.72 15.55
C SER A 3 -6.64 13.24 15.26
N GLY A 4 -5.47 12.74 15.70
CA GLY A 4 -4.91 11.43 15.35
C GLY A 4 -5.97 10.36 15.56
N ARG A 5 -6.55 9.89 14.45
CA ARG A 5 -7.54 8.83 14.43
C ARG A 5 -6.91 7.54 13.96
N SER A 6 -7.29 6.41 14.53
CA SER A 6 -6.83 5.08 14.08
C SER A 6 -7.21 4.87 12.61
N SER A 7 -6.32 4.24 11.84
CA SER A 7 -6.45 4.00 10.40
C SER A 7 -7.72 3.22 10.01
N HIS A 8 -8.33 2.49 10.95
CA HIS A 8 -9.53 1.66 10.71
C HIS A 8 -10.86 2.43 10.74
N PHE A 9 -10.92 3.65 11.27
CA PHE A 9 -12.16 4.46 11.22
C PHE A 9 -12.40 5.10 9.85
N ILE A 10 -11.52 4.84 8.88
CA ILE A 10 -11.42 5.62 7.65
C ILE A 10 -11.52 4.66 6.47
N ASN A 11 -12.65 3.95 6.39
CA ASN A 11 -13.04 3.25 5.19
C ASN A 11 -13.65 4.23 4.19
N ASP A 12 -12.81 5.05 3.55
CA ASP A 12 -13.14 5.75 2.30
C ASP A 12 -12.53 5.00 1.10
N PHE A 13 -12.30 3.68 1.24
CA PHE A 13 -11.86 2.79 0.17
C PHE A 13 -12.99 2.36 -0.78
N GLY A 14 -14.16 3.01 -0.67
CA GLY A 14 -15.28 2.83 -1.59
C GLY A 14 -14.85 3.16 -3.02
N GLY A 15 -14.65 2.13 -3.84
CA GLY A 15 -14.23 2.26 -5.22
C GLY A 15 -13.39 1.06 -5.63
N VAL A 16 -12.06 1.20 -5.58
CA VAL A 16 -11.17 0.34 -6.37
C VAL A 16 -10.98 -1.07 -5.82
N VAL A 17 -10.71 -1.23 -4.52
CA VAL A 17 -10.44 -2.55 -3.93
C VAL A 17 -11.68 -3.48 -4.02
N PRO A 18 -12.90 -3.03 -3.65
CA PRO A 18 -14.10 -3.85 -3.84
C PRO A 18 -14.40 -4.17 -5.31
N LEU A 19 -14.19 -3.21 -6.22
CA LEU A 19 -14.42 -3.42 -7.67
C LEU A 19 -13.43 -4.43 -8.27
N ALA A 20 -12.15 -4.32 -7.91
CA ALA A 20 -11.11 -5.26 -8.33
C ALA A 20 -11.41 -6.68 -7.83
N ALA A 21 -11.74 -6.83 -6.54
CA ALA A 21 -12.11 -8.12 -5.95
C ALA A 21 -13.37 -8.72 -6.57
N GLN A 22 -14.39 -7.90 -6.86
CA GLN A 22 -15.61 -8.36 -7.55
C GLN A 22 -15.31 -8.85 -8.97
N THR A 23 -14.41 -8.19 -9.68
CA THR A 23 -14.04 -8.53 -11.07
C THR A 23 -13.39 -9.91 -11.17
N VAL A 24 -12.53 -10.28 -10.20
CA VAL A 24 -11.78 -11.54 -10.24
C VAL A 24 -12.46 -12.72 -9.51
N GLY A 25 -13.56 -12.49 -8.81
CA GLY A 25 -14.33 -13.55 -8.13
C GLY A 25 -13.61 -14.24 -6.95
N GLN A 26 -12.49 -13.71 -6.45
CA GLN A 26 -11.72 -14.30 -5.35
C GLN A 26 -12.00 -13.61 -4.01
N ARG A 27 -11.97 -14.39 -2.92
CA ARG A 27 -12.35 -13.97 -1.55
C ARG A 27 -11.33 -14.32 -0.45
N THR A 28 -10.13 -14.78 -0.78
CA THR A 28 -9.16 -15.12 0.28
C THR A 28 -8.63 -13.84 0.93
N PRO A 29 -8.62 -13.74 2.27
CA PRO A 29 -8.10 -12.55 2.94
C PRO A 29 -6.61 -12.34 2.63
N ALA A 30 -6.22 -11.10 2.31
CA ALA A 30 -4.86 -10.76 1.90
C ALA A 30 -3.82 -11.03 3.01
N LYS A 31 -4.12 -10.65 4.25
CA LYS A 31 -3.15 -10.66 5.36
C LYS A 31 -2.58 -12.05 5.69
N PRO A 32 -3.38 -13.13 5.83
CA PRO A 32 -2.85 -14.48 6.02
C PRO A 32 -1.95 -14.95 4.88
N ARG A 33 -2.27 -14.61 3.62
CA ARG A 33 -1.44 -15.00 2.45
C ARG A 33 -0.08 -14.29 2.47
N LEU A 34 -0.09 -13.00 2.79
CA LEU A 34 1.12 -12.18 2.90
C LEU A 34 1.99 -12.67 4.07
N LEU A 35 1.41 -12.94 5.24
CA LEU A 35 2.15 -13.49 6.38
C LEU A 35 2.66 -14.91 6.13
N ALA A 36 1.90 -15.77 5.46
CA ALA A 36 2.36 -17.12 5.12
C ALA A 36 3.59 -17.10 4.21
N LEU A 37 3.67 -16.12 3.29
CA LEU A 37 4.89 -15.90 2.50
C LEU A 37 6.06 -15.54 3.42
N VAL A 38 5.90 -14.58 4.33
CA VAL A 38 6.96 -14.21 5.28
C VAL A 38 7.38 -15.44 6.10
N GLN A 39 6.43 -16.19 6.66
CA GLN A 39 6.69 -17.35 7.50
C GLN A 39 7.42 -18.48 6.76
N SER A 40 7.22 -18.60 5.44
CA SER A 40 7.92 -19.59 4.61
C SER A 40 9.42 -19.31 4.43
N HIS A 41 9.86 -18.06 4.63
CA HIS A 41 11.27 -17.67 4.57
C HIS A 41 11.87 -17.43 5.97
N TYR A 42 11.03 -17.04 6.94
CA TYR A 42 11.45 -16.70 8.29
C TYR A 42 10.39 -17.18 9.28
N PRO A 43 10.60 -18.33 9.95
CA PRO A 43 9.70 -18.78 11.01
C PRO A 43 9.69 -17.77 12.17
N PHE A 44 8.51 -17.35 12.61
CA PHE A 44 8.30 -16.46 13.75
C PHE A 44 7.23 -17.01 14.69
N ALA A 45 7.41 -16.83 16.00
CA ALA A 45 6.48 -17.25 17.05
C ALA A 45 5.85 -16.06 17.80
N SER A 46 6.37 -14.85 17.57
CA SER A 46 5.90 -13.62 18.19
C SER A 46 5.75 -12.46 17.20
N VAL A 47 4.64 -11.73 17.26
CA VAL A 47 4.32 -10.60 16.36
C VAL A 47 3.88 -9.36 17.13
N ALA A 48 4.48 -8.21 16.81
CA ALA A 48 3.98 -6.90 17.22
C ALA A 48 3.42 -6.12 16.03
N ASP A 49 2.19 -5.60 16.13
CA ASP A 49 1.53 -4.81 15.08
C ASP A 49 1.41 -3.33 15.53
N PHE A 50 2.18 -2.46 14.90
CA PHE A 50 2.24 -1.03 15.16
C PHE A 50 1.31 -0.29 14.20
N GLY A 51 0.22 0.25 14.74
CA GLY A 51 -0.93 0.78 14.02
C GLY A 51 -1.99 -0.30 13.76
N CYS A 52 -2.23 -1.17 14.75
CA CYS A 52 -2.96 -2.42 14.54
C CYS A 52 -4.46 -2.25 14.21
N GLY A 53 -5.07 -1.12 14.60
CA GLY A 53 -6.51 -0.89 14.73
C GLY A 53 -7.30 -2.14 15.07
N LYS A 54 -8.12 -2.68 14.16
CA LYS A 54 -8.91 -3.90 14.41
C LYS A 54 -8.10 -5.21 14.46
N ALA A 55 -6.79 -5.12 14.67
CA ALA A 55 -5.86 -6.24 14.88
C ALA A 55 -5.83 -7.29 13.75
N GLY A 56 -6.15 -6.89 12.51
CA GLY A 56 -6.29 -7.85 11.41
C GLY A 56 -5.00 -8.61 11.06
N TRP A 57 -3.81 -8.05 11.32
CA TRP A 57 -2.55 -8.79 11.14
C TRP A 57 -2.30 -9.77 12.29
N LEU A 58 -2.64 -9.40 13.52
CA LEU A 58 -2.50 -10.28 14.69
C LEU A 58 -3.44 -11.49 14.61
N HIS A 59 -4.68 -11.29 14.14
CA HIS A 59 -5.60 -12.41 13.86
C HIS A 59 -5.08 -13.33 12.76
N ALA A 60 -4.51 -12.75 11.70
CA ALA A 60 -3.88 -13.53 10.64
C ALA A 60 -2.68 -14.34 11.16
N ALA A 61 -1.86 -13.75 12.04
CA ALA A 61 -0.73 -14.42 12.68
C ALA A 61 -1.20 -15.59 13.57
N ARG A 62 -2.21 -15.40 14.41
CA ARG A 62 -2.82 -16.48 15.21
C ARG A 62 -3.32 -17.63 14.33
N GLY A 63 -3.95 -17.31 13.20
CA GLY A 63 -4.38 -18.31 12.22
C GLY A 63 -3.24 -19.12 11.60
N LEU A 64 -2.01 -18.62 11.67
CA LEU A 64 -0.77 -19.30 11.24
C LEU A 64 -0.02 -19.95 12.41
N GLY A 65 -0.64 -20.04 13.60
CA GLY A 65 -0.06 -20.69 14.78
C GLY A 65 0.89 -19.82 15.61
N VAL A 66 0.91 -18.50 15.41
CA VAL A 66 1.66 -17.58 16.28
C VAL A 66 0.97 -17.46 17.63
N GLU A 67 1.70 -17.74 18.70
CA GLU A 67 1.16 -17.76 20.07
C GLU A 67 1.21 -16.38 20.72
N GLN A 68 2.30 -15.61 20.50
CA GLN A 68 2.49 -14.31 21.13
C GLN A 68 2.17 -13.18 20.16
N VAL A 69 1.14 -12.40 20.45
CA VAL A 69 0.76 -11.23 19.65
C VAL A 69 0.61 -9.99 20.52
N HIS A 70 0.98 -8.82 20.00
CA HIS A 70 0.78 -7.56 20.69
C HIS A 70 0.45 -6.42 19.72
N GLY A 71 -0.57 -5.63 20.04
CA GLY A 71 -1.00 -4.48 19.25
C GLY A 71 -0.61 -3.15 19.90
N TYR A 72 -0.07 -2.24 19.12
CA TYR A 72 0.22 -0.86 19.53
C TYR A 72 -0.57 0.08 18.63
N ASP A 73 -1.48 0.87 19.19
CA ASP A 73 -2.26 1.85 18.41
C ASP A 73 -2.88 2.89 19.35
N LEU A 74 -3.52 3.91 18.79
CA LEU A 74 -4.34 4.85 19.53
C LEU A 74 -5.54 4.14 20.19
N PRO A 75 -6.03 4.64 21.36
CA PRO A 75 -7.07 3.99 22.15
C PRO A 75 -8.49 4.07 21.57
N GLU A 76 -8.66 4.60 20.36
CA GLU A 76 -9.98 4.98 19.83
C GLU A 76 -10.89 3.80 19.47
N ILE A 77 -10.32 2.64 19.17
CA ILE A 77 -11.08 1.41 18.90
C ILE A 77 -11.04 0.57 20.17
N ASP A 78 -12.24 0.22 20.65
CA ASP A 78 -12.44 -0.61 21.82
C ASP A 78 -11.74 -1.97 21.67
N LEU A 79 -11.15 -2.48 22.76
CA LEU A 79 -10.47 -3.78 22.78
C LEU A 79 -11.36 -4.92 22.27
N ALA A 80 -12.66 -4.88 22.60
CA ALA A 80 -13.63 -5.87 22.16
C ALA A 80 -13.77 -5.92 20.62
N GLU A 81 -13.71 -4.76 19.95
CA GLU A 81 -13.72 -4.71 18.47
C GLU A 81 -12.42 -5.23 17.86
N ARG A 82 -11.31 -5.17 18.61
CA ARG A 82 -10.02 -5.72 18.18
C ARG A 82 -9.94 -7.22 18.39
N GLY A 83 -10.73 -7.81 19.29
CA GLY A 83 -10.60 -9.23 19.66
C GLY A 83 -9.24 -9.55 20.30
N LEU A 84 -8.70 -8.60 21.07
CA LEU A 84 -7.46 -8.75 21.84
C LEU A 84 -7.76 -8.69 23.32
N ASP A 85 -6.96 -9.41 24.11
CA ASP A 85 -6.95 -9.26 25.55
C ASP A 85 -6.26 -7.94 25.94
N ALA A 86 -6.59 -7.40 27.12
CA ALA A 86 -6.02 -6.15 27.60
C ALA A 86 -4.48 -6.21 27.75
N GLN A 87 -3.90 -7.40 27.94
CA GLN A 87 -2.46 -7.60 28.04
C GLN A 87 -1.76 -7.63 26.68
N GLU A 88 -2.51 -7.81 25.59
CA GLU A 88 -2.03 -7.91 24.22
C GLU A 88 -2.16 -6.58 23.47
N PHE A 89 -2.53 -5.50 24.16
CA PHE A 89 -2.70 -4.19 23.56
C PHE A 89 -2.09 -3.10 24.42
N THR A 90 -1.46 -2.12 23.77
CA THR A 90 -1.01 -0.90 24.42
C THR A 90 -1.48 0.31 23.62
N ALA A 91 -2.25 1.17 24.30
CA ALA A 91 -2.65 2.45 23.76
C ALA A 91 -1.45 3.40 23.72
N VAL A 92 -0.99 3.78 22.52
CA VAL A 92 0.19 4.63 22.33
C VAL A 92 0.03 5.58 21.15
N ASP A 93 0.69 6.74 21.25
CA ASP A 93 1.00 7.59 20.09
C ASP A 93 2.34 7.15 19.50
N LEU A 94 2.31 6.57 18.30
CA LEU A 94 3.50 6.04 17.61
C LEU A 94 4.48 7.14 17.15
N SER A 95 4.14 8.42 17.27
CA SER A 95 5.09 9.53 17.09
C SER A 95 6.01 9.75 18.30
N GLN A 96 5.69 9.11 19.43
CA GLN A 96 6.43 9.19 20.68
C GLN A 96 7.24 7.91 20.93
N PRO A 97 8.26 7.93 21.80
CA PRO A 97 8.96 6.72 22.20
C PRO A 97 8.00 5.70 22.82
N VAL A 98 8.04 4.45 22.34
CA VAL A 98 7.21 3.36 22.85
C VAL A 98 8.05 2.45 23.74
N SER A 99 7.57 2.19 24.96
CA SER A 99 8.19 1.21 25.84
C SER A 99 7.79 -0.19 25.41
N LEU A 100 8.75 -0.98 24.96
CA LEU A 100 8.54 -2.36 24.53
C LEU A 100 8.84 -3.32 25.68
N PRO A 101 7.90 -4.20 26.07
CA PRO A 101 8.12 -5.15 27.17
C PRO A 101 9.11 -6.26 26.80
N CYS A 102 9.25 -6.54 25.51
CA CYS A 102 10.17 -7.52 24.95
C CYS A 102 10.44 -7.21 23.47
N ARG A 103 11.39 -7.93 22.89
CA ARG A 103 11.53 -8.03 21.43
C ARG A 103 10.63 -9.15 20.91
N TYR A 104 10.16 -8.97 19.68
CA TYR A 104 9.36 -9.91 18.92
C TYR A 104 10.18 -10.44 17.74
N ASP A 105 9.74 -11.52 17.13
CA ASP A 105 10.38 -12.07 15.94
C ASP A 105 10.05 -11.23 14.70
N LEU A 106 8.80 -10.75 14.62
CA LEU A 106 8.29 -9.93 13.52
C LEU A 106 7.56 -8.69 14.04
N ALA A 107 7.95 -7.51 13.54
CA ALA A 107 7.15 -6.30 13.65
C ALA A 107 6.37 -6.09 12.35
N VAL A 108 5.12 -5.65 12.47
CA VAL A 108 4.26 -5.28 11.35
C VAL A 108 3.90 -3.81 11.51
N SER A 109 4.05 -3.03 10.44
CA SER A 109 3.50 -1.68 10.38
C SER A 109 3.15 -1.33 8.95
N THR A 110 1.85 -1.33 8.64
CA THR A 110 1.37 -1.19 7.27
C THR A 110 0.33 -0.10 7.16
N GLU A 111 0.58 0.90 6.31
CA GLU A 111 -0.31 2.05 6.11
C GLU A 111 -0.47 2.84 7.44
N VAL A 112 0.68 3.23 8.02
CA VAL A 112 0.79 3.86 9.34
C VAL A 112 1.76 5.04 9.32
N ALA A 113 2.95 4.89 8.72
CA ALA A 113 4.00 5.92 8.77
C ALA A 113 3.57 7.27 8.15
N GLU A 114 2.64 7.27 7.20
CA GLU A 114 2.03 8.46 6.59
C GLU A 114 1.19 9.30 7.57
N HIS A 115 0.80 8.71 8.71
CA HIS A 115 0.11 9.40 9.80
C HIS A 115 1.07 9.99 10.84
N VAL A 116 2.32 9.54 10.85
CA VAL A 116 3.35 10.02 11.79
C VAL A 116 3.93 11.33 11.27
N PRO A 117 3.85 12.44 12.02
CA PRO A 117 4.46 13.70 11.63
C PRO A 117 5.99 13.56 11.51
N PRO A 118 6.65 14.33 10.62
CA PRO A 118 8.10 14.25 10.42
C PRO A 118 8.93 14.31 11.71
N ALA A 119 8.49 15.11 12.69
CA ALA A 119 9.18 15.25 13.98
C ALA A 119 9.17 13.98 14.86
N GLY A 120 8.26 13.03 14.62
CA GLY A 120 8.17 11.77 15.35
C GLY A 120 8.76 10.57 14.61
N LEU A 121 9.27 10.73 13.39
CA LEU A 121 9.71 9.61 12.56
C LEU A 121 10.90 8.87 13.15
N ASP A 122 11.85 9.57 13.76
CA ASP A 122 13.01 8.88 14.35
C ASP A 122 12.58 7.97 15.51
N ASN A 123 11.72 8.45 16.41
CA ASN A 123 11.14 7.60 17.47
C ASN A 123 10.37 6.40 16.90
N TYR A 124 9.60 6.62 15.83
CA TYR A 124 8.81 5.58 15.20
C TYR A 124 9.69 4.48 14.59
N PHE A 125 10.71 4.84 13.80
CA PHE A 125 11.61 3.85 13.21
C PHE A 125 12.57 3.22 14.23
N ASP A 126 12.97 3.95 15.28
CA ASP A 126 13.69 3.39 16.44
C ASP A 126 12.83 2.34 17.16
N THR A 127 11.54 2.60 17.30
CA THR A 127 10.60 1.64 17.90
C THR A 127 10.47 0.39 17.02
N LEU A 128 10.23 0.53 15.71
CA LEU A 128 10.05 -0.62 14.83
C LEU A 128 11.28 -1.55 14.79
N THR A 129 12.46 -0.97 14.61
CA THR A 129 13.74 -1.71 14.57
C THR A 129 14.19 -2.18 15.96
N GLY A 130 13.81 -1.45 17.01
CA GLY A 130 13.95 -1.88 18.39
C GLY A 130 13.02 -3.04 18.78
N ALA A 131 11.91 -3.22 18.06
CA ALA A 131 10.91 -4.24 18.36
C ALA A 131 11.24 -5.61 17.78
N ALA A 132 11.74 -5.69 16.55
CA ALA A 132 11.99 -6.97 15.89
C ALA A 132 13.12 -6.88 14.85
N PRO A 133 13.88 -7.97 14.64
CA PRO A 133 14.91 -8.03 13.60
C PRO A 133 14.33 -8.10 12.19
N VAL A 134 13.02 -8.40 12.05
CA VAL A 134 12.30 -8.41 10.78
C VAL A 134 11.07 -7.50 10.89
N VAL A 135 10.89 -6.61 9.92
CA VAL A 135 9.78 -5.66 9.86
C VAL A 135 9.04 -5.79 8.53
N LEU A 136 7.75 -6.15 8.59
CA LEU A 136 6.83 -6.05 7.47
C LEU A 136 6.28 -4.62 7.39
N PHE A 137 6.69 -3.87 6.37
CA PHE A 137 6.45 -2.43 6.31
C PHE A 137 5.72 -2.01 5.04
N SER A 138 4.78 -1.08 5.17
CA SER A 138 4.27 -0.26 4.06
C SER A 138 3.81 1.11 4.57
N ALA A 139 3.85 2.09 3.69
CA ALA A 139 3.33 3.44 3.93
C ALA A 139 2.80 4.04 2.64
N ALA A 140 1.79 4.90 2.74
CA ALA A 140 1.15 5.51 1.59
C ALA A 140 2.12 6.36 0.74
N LEU A 141 2.07 6.16 -0.58
CA LEU A 141 2.76 7.02 -1.55
C LEU A 141 2.03 8.36 -1.70
N PRO A 142 2.72 9.40 -2.20
CA PRO A 142 2.11 10.67 -2.52
C PRO A 142 0.87 10.51 -3.41
N TYR A 143 -0.20 11.19 -3.02
CA TYR A 143 -1.49 11.20 -3.68
C TYR A 143 -2.30 9.90 -3.60
N GLN A 144 -1.83 8.89 -2.85
CA GLN A 144 -2.64 7.70 -2.54
C GLN A 144 -3.94 8.11 -1.81
N GLY A 145 -3.83 9.13 -0.98
CA GLY A 145 -4.90 9.69 -0.18
C GLY A 145 -5.31 8.77 0.96
N GLY A 146 -6.11 9.34 1.85
CA GLY A 146 -6.61 8.72 3.07
C GLY A 146 -6.79 9.82 4.11
N LEU A 147 -7.75 9.68 5.03
CA LEU A 147 -7.96 10.69 6.06
C LEU A 147 -6.80 10.66 7.06
N GLY A 148 -6.36 11.83 7.50
CA GLY A 148 -5.30 11.93 8.51
C GLY A 148 -3.90 11.61 7.97
N HIS A 149 -3.73 11.42 6.67
CA HIS A 149 -2.41 11.37 6.05
C HIS A 149 -1.77 12.77 6.15
N VAL A 150 -0.65 12.86 6.85
CA VAL A 150 0.11 14.10 7.01
C VAL A 150 1.48 14.02 6.37
N ASN A 151 1.90 12.81 5.95
CA ASN A 151 3.28 12.51 5.59
C ASN A 151 3.39 11.42 4.51
N GLU A 152 2.57 11.48 3.46
CA GLU A 152 2.72 10.58 2.29
C GLU A 152 4.08 10.81 1.61
N ASN A 153 4.89 9.75 1.46
CA ASN A 153 6.21 9.85 0.86
C ASN A 153 6.56 8.60 0.04
N TRP A 154 7.57 8.76 -0.83
CA TRP A 154 8.09 7.70 -1.69
C TRP A 154 8.78 6.58 -0.90
N VAL A 155 8.81 5.38 -1.47
CA VAL A 155 9.52 4.21 -0.87
C VAL A 155 10.97 4.56 -0.53
N GLU A 156 11.64 5.30 -1.41
CA GLU A 156 13.02 5.76 -1.27
C GLU A 156 13.22 6.62 -0.01
N TYR A 157 12.20 7.39 0.38
CA TYR A 157 12.24 8.20 1.60
C TYR A 157 12.19 7.32 2.85
N TRP A 158 11.25 6.37 2.88
CA TRP A 158 11.09 5.43 4.00
C TRP A 158 12.29 4.49 4.16
N HIS A 159 12.82 4.00 3.04
CA HIS A 159 13.99 3.13 3.00
C HIS A 159 15.20 3.74 3.75
N ARG A 160 15.42 5.06 3.65
CA ARG A 160 16.52 5.74 4.34
C ARG A 160 16.45 5.66 5.86
N PHE A 161 15.26 5.49 6.46
CA PHE A 161 15.13 5.35 7.90
C PHE A 161 15.56 3.96 8.37
N PHE A 162 15.25 2.92 7.60
CA PHE A 162 15.71 1.57 7.84
C PHE A 162 17.21 1.41 7.57
N ALA A 163 17.71 1.93 6.44
CA ALA A 163 19.12 1.84 6.08
C ALA A 163 20.04 2.48 7.15
N ARG A 164 19.60 3.59 7.76
CA ARG A 164 20.33 4.24 8.88
C ARG A 164 20.42 3.39 10.15
N ARG A 165 19.60 2.36 10.26
CA ARG A 165 19.49 1.44 11.40
C ARG A 165 20.01 0.05 11.09
N ASP A 166 20.73 -0.10 9.97
CA ASP A 166 21.31 -1.37 9.49
C ASP A 166 20.25 -2.43 9.11
N TYR A 167 19.13 -1.97 8.56
CA TYR A 167 18.08 -2.83 7.99
C TYR A 167 18.11 -2.77 6.46
N HIS A 168 18.07 -3.96 5.87
CA HIS A 168 18.14 -4.21 4.44
C HIS A 168 16.74 -4.52 3.88
N CYS A 169 16.45 -4.01 2.69
CA CYS A 169 15.15 -4.18 2.07
C CYS A 169 15.13 -5.47 1.24
N ILE A 170 14.03 -6.23 1.35
CA ILE A 170 13.69 -7.35 0.49
C ILE A 170 12.32 -7.09 -0.12
N ASP A 171 12.26 -7.17 -1.45
CA ASP A 171 11.03 -7.03 -2.22
C ASP A 171 10.58 -8.39 -2.76
N CYS A 172 9.95 -9.19 -1.91
CA CYS A 172 9.40 -10.50 -2.28
C CYS A 172 7.90 -10.47 -2.59
N PHE A 173 7.25 -9.29 -2.53
CA PHE A 173 5.80 -9.16 -2.66
C PHE A 173 5.37 -8.64 -4.01
N ARG A 174 6.00 -7.57 -4.51
CA ARG A 174 5.42 -6.78 -5.59
C ARG A 174 5.36 -7.57 -6.88
N GLU A 175 6.44 -8.20 -7.29
CA GLU A 175 6.46 -9.07 -8.48
C GLU A 175 5.47 -10.23 -8.36
N ARG A 176 5.42 -10.88 -7.18
CA ARG A 176 4.59 -12.07 -6.95
C ARG A 176 3.09 -11.77 -6.94
N PHE A 177 2.70 -10.62 -6.40
CA PHE A 177 1.29 -10.29 -6.15
C PHE A 177 0.76 -9.16 -7.01
N TRP A 178 1.54 -8.57 -7.91
CA TRP A 178 1.16 -7.35 -8.66
C TRP A 178 -0.25 -7.42 -9.28
N HIS A 179 -0.58 -8.53 -9.92
CA HIS A 179 -1.86 -8.73 -10.60
C HIS A 179 -2.93 -9.44 -9.75
N ASP A 180 -2.61 -9.79 -8.49
CA ASP A 180 -3.54 -10.49 -7.60
C ASP A 180 -4.54 -9.50 -6.98
N ALA A 181 -5.68 -9.33 -7.66
CA ALA A 181 -6.72 -8.39 -7.25
C ALA A 181 -7.40 -8.74 -5.91
N SER A 182 -7.18 -9.94 -5.36
CA SER A 182 -7.66 -10.29 -4.01
C SER A 182 -6.84 -9.59 -2.91
N ILE A 183 -5.66 -9.08 -3.26
CA ILE A 183 -4.82 -8.26 -2.38
C ILE A 183 -5.06 -6.78 -2.72
N PRO A 184 -5.38 -5.93 -1.73
CA PRO A 184 -5.52 -4.50 -1.95
C PRO A 184 -4.29 -3.89 -2.65
N TYR A 185 -4.51 -2.99 -3.61
CA TYR A 185 -3.43 -2.42 -4.44
C TYR A 185 -2.32 -1.78 -3.61
N TYR A 186 -2.66 -1.16 -2.47
CA TYR A 186 -1.70 -0.49 -1.60
C TYR A 186 -0.70 -1.50 -0.98
N TYR A 187 -1.13 -2.72 -0.64
CA TYR A 187 -0.19 -3.77 -0.25
C TYR A 187 0.64 -4.29 -1.42
N ARG A 188 0.06 -4.40 -2.63
CA ARG A 188 0.81 -4.85 -3.81
C ARG A 188 1.88 -3.87 -4.27
N GLN A 189 1.76 -2.59 -3.92
CA GLN A 189 2.70 -1.55 -4.34
C GLN A 189 3.68 -1.11 -3.24
N ASN A 190 3.25 -1.10 -1.96
CA ASN A 190 4.01 -0.48 -0.86
C ASN A 190 4.63 -1.48 0.11
N LEU A 191 4.32 -2.78 0.02
CA LEU A 191 4.72 -3.75 1.03
C LEU A 191 6.13 -4.29 0.77
N PHE A 192 6.98 -4.20 1.78
CA PHE A 192 8.35 -4.70 1.78
C PHE A 192 8.66 -5.41 3.09
N LEU A 193 9.67 -6.29 3.05
CA LEU A 193 10.35 -6.74 4.26
C LEU A 193 11.60 -5.88 4.47
N TYR A 194 11.80 -5.42 5.69
CA TYR A 194 13.06 -4.86 6.15
C TYR A 194 13.67 -5.79 7.18
N VAL A 195 14.91 -6.19 6.95
CA VAL A 195 15.58 -7.26 7.68
C VAL A 195 16.88 -6.72 8.26
N ALA A 196 17.08 -6.87 9.55
CA ALA A 196 18.33 -6.51 10.22
C ALA A 196 19.51 -7.26 9.59
N SER A 197 20.67 -6.61 9.50
CA SER A 197 21.88 -7.13 8.86
C SER A 197 22.24 -8.55 9.31
N GLU A 198 22.06 -8.87 10.61
CA GLU A 198 22.33 -10.19 11.16
C GLU A 198 21.38 -11.30 10.67
N GLN A 199 20.17 -10.97 10.23
CA GLN A 199 19.19 -11.93 9.68
C GLN A 199 19.28 -12.08 8.16
N LEU A 200 19.82 -11.08 7.46
CA LEU A 200 19.87 -11.04 5.99
C LEU A 200 20.46 -12.33 5.37
N PRO A 201 21.58 -12.91 5.87
CA PRO A 201 22.15 -14.13 5.30
C PRO A 201 21.16 -15.30 5.23
N GLY A 202 20.25 -15.43 6.21
CA GLY A 202 19.23 -16.47 6.24
C GLY A 202 18.21 -16.32 5.10
N PHE A 203 17.78 -15.09 4.82
CA PHE A 203 16.86 -14.81 3.72
C PHE A 203 17.52 -15.02 2.35
N ILE A 204 18.79 -14.63 2.19
CA ILE A 204 19.54 -14.87 0.95
C ILE A 204 19.75 -16.37 0.71
N ALA A 205 20.11 -17.13 1.75
CA ALA A 205 20.20 -18.58 1.67
C ALA A 205 18.85 -19.24 1.32
N GLY A 206 17.74 -18.63 1.75
CA GLY A 206 16.37 -18.99 1.39
C GLY A 206 15.94 -18.56 -0.03
N GLY A 207 16.85 -18.02 -0.84
CA GLY A 207 16.60 -17.67 -2.24
C GLY A 207 15.99 -16.30 -2.48
N LEU A 208 15.84 -15.46 -1.45
CA LEU A 208 15.45 -14.06 -1.64
C LEU A 208 16.65 -13.21 -2.04
N VAL A 209 16.36 -12.06 -2.65
CA VAL A 209 17.38 -11.12 -3.13
C VAL A 209 17.19 -9.80 -2.39
N GLU A 210 18.30 -9.24 -1.90
CA GLU A 210 18.33 -7.91 -1.32
C GLU A 210 18.02 -6.86 -2.42
N ASN A 211 17.19 -5.88 -2.07
CA ASN A 211 16.93 -4.71 -2.87
C ASN A 211 17.56 -3.47 -2.20
N PRO A 212 18.81 -3.12 -2.51
CA PRO A 212 19.50 -2.00 -1.85
C PRO A 212 18.98 -0.62 -2.29
N ALA A 213 18.14 -0.55 -3.33
CA ALA A 213 17.61 0.68 -3.87
C ALA A 213 16.14 0.49 -4.29
N PRO A 214 15.23 0.27 -3.32
CA PRO A 214 13.83 0.01 -3.64
C PRO A 214 13.19 1.26 -4.26
N VAL A 215 12.66 1.10 -5.47
CA VAL A 215 12.00 2.18 -6.21
C VAL A 215 10.50 2.23 -5.93
N SER A 216 9.93 3.42 -5.96
CA SER A 216 8.47 3.58 -5.93
C SER A 216 7.84 3.09 -7.22
N LEU A 217 6.81 2.24 -7.11
CA LEU A 217 6.00 1.78 -8.25
C LEU A 217 4.55 2.21 -8.03
N ILE A 218 3.93 2.78 -9.06
CA ILE A 218 2.52 3.17 -9.01
C ILE A 218 1.68 2.06 -9.59
N HIS A 219 0.84 1.43 -8.78
CA HIS A 219 -0.08 0.42 -9.30
C HIS A 219 -1.17 1.08 -10.17
N PRO A 220 -1.57 0.47 -11.30
CA PRO A 220 -2.61 1.02 -12.17
C PRO A 220 -3.90 1.39 -11.44
N ASP A 221 -4.37 0.56 -10.50
CA ASP A 221 -5.50 0.89 -9.61
C ASP A 221 -5.34 2.23 -8.87
N MET A 222 -4.15 2.53 -8.34
CA MET A 222 -3.87 3.81 -7.68
C MET A 222 -3.92 4.96 -8.68
N TYR A 223 -3.29 4.78 -9.84
CA TYR A 223 -3.28 5.79 -10.90
C TYR A 223 -4.71 6.11 -11.37
N LEU A 224 -5.50 5.08 -11.68
CA LEU A 224 -6.89 5.20 -12.11
C LEU A 224 -7.74 5.85 -11.01
N LYS A 225 -7.62 5.40 -9.75
CA LYS A 225 -8.27 6.05 -8.60
C LYS A 225 -7.97 7.55 -8.59
N ARG A 226 -6.71 7.95 -8.77
CA ARG A 226 -6.28 9.34 -8.72
C ARG A 226 -6.84 10.17 -9.87
N VAL A 227 -6.74 9.66 -11.10
CA VAL A 227 -7.28 10.30 -12.32
C VAL A 227 -8.79 10.52 -12.17
N HIS A 228 -9.52 9.52 -11.67
CA HIS A 228 -10.97 9.63 -11.45
C HIS A 228 -11.35 10.54 -10.28
N ARG A 229 -10.52 10.63 -9.22
CA ARG A 229 -10.72 11.59 -8.12
C ARG A 229 -10.62 13.05 -8.61
N ASP A 230 -9.80 13.31 -9.63
CA ASP A 230 -9.68 14.63 -10.25
C ASP A 230 -10.76 14.90 -11.32
N ALA A 231 -11.41 13.85 -11.84
CA ALA A 231 -12.37 13.90 -12.96
C ALA A 231 -13.80 14.35 -12.60
N ALA A 232 -13.97 15.14 -11.53
CA ALA A 232 -14.99 16.19 -11.57
C ALA A 232 -14.82 17.11 -12.80
N LEU A 233 -13.70 17.01 -13.52
CA LEU A 233 -13.46 17.52 -14.86
C LEU A 233 -13.66 16.43 -15.96
N SER A 234 -14.88 16.32 -16.47
CA SER A 234 -15.22 15.91 -17.85
C SER A 234 -14.53 14.65 -18.44
N LEU A 235 -14.79 13.46 -17.90
CA LEU A 235 -14.54 12.20 -18.63
C LEU A 235 -15.75 11.84 -19.53
N HIS A 236 -15.48 11.28 -20.71
CA HIS A 236 -16.51 10.79 -21.62
C HIS A 236 -17.29 9.64 -20.94
N PRO A 237 -18.62 9.47 -21.17
CA PRO A 237 -19.48 8.52 -20.44
C PRO A 237 -19.11 7.03 -20.53
N ARG A 238 -18.02 6.68 -21.23
CA ARG A 238 -17.47 5.31 -21.33
C ARG A 238 -16.22 5.09 -20.48
N HIS A 239 -15.62 6.14 -19.90
CA HIS A 239 -14.44 6.06 -19.04
C HIS A 239 -14.87 6.34 -17.60
N THR A 240 -15.41 5.32 -16.94
CA THR A 240 -15.69 5.35 -15.50
C THR A 240 -14.60 4.59 -14.77
N LEU A 241 -14.36 4.91 -13.48
CA LEU A 241 -13.37 4.21 -12.66
C LEU A 241 -13.57 2.68 -12.71
N ALA A 242 -14.83 2.23 -12.64
CA ALA A 242 -15.18 0.82 -12.72
C ALA A 242 -14.84 0.20 -14.08
N ALA A 243 -15.14 0.89 -15.20
CA ALA A 243 -14.81 0.40 -16.53
C ALA A 243 -13.30 0.30 -16.75
N ASP A 244 -12.54 1.29 -16.28
CA ASP A 244 -11.10 1.31 -16.48
C ASP A 244 -10.39 0.21 -15.66
N ILE A 245 -10.83 -0.02 -14.41
CA ILE A 245 -10.34 -1.12 -13.55
C ILE A 245 -10.65 -2.47 -14.18
N ALA A 246 -11.88 -2.67 -14.66
CA ALA A 246 -12.29 -3.94 -15.27
C ALA A 246 -11.44 -4.27 -16.50
N ALA A 247 -11.18 -3.28 -17.36
CA ALA A 247 -10.29 -3.46 -18.51
C ALA A 247 -8.85 -3.84 -18.09
N TYR A 248 -8.35 -3.34 -16.95
CA TYR A 248 -6.95 -3.58 -16.56
C TYR A 248 -6.78 -5.03 -16.15
N TYR A 249 -7.72 -5.55 -15.36
CA TYR A 249 -7.73 -6.96 -14.96
C TYR A 249 -8.09 -7.91 -16.10
N ALA A 250 -8.81 -7.44 -17.14
CA ALA A 250 -9.04 -8.22 -18.35
C ALA A 250 -7.75 -8.35 -19.20
N GLU A 251 -6.99 -7.26 -19.35
CA GLU A 251 -5.71 -7.26 -20.09
C GLU A 251 -4.58 -7.95 -19.31
N ALA A 252 -4.61 -7.92 -17.98
CA ALA A 252 -3.61 -8.53 -17.11
C ALA A 252 -3.79 -10.05 -16.93
N GLY A 253 -4.92 -10.63 -17.35
CA GLY A 253 -5.17 -12.07 -17.31
C GLY A 253 -4.73 -12.78 -18.59
N ASP A 254 -4.19 -14.00 -18.45
CA ASP A 254 -3.69 -14.90 -19.51
C ASP A 254 -4.74 -15.38 -20.56
N SER A 255 -5.81 -14.63 -20.84
CA SER A 255 -6.73 -14.97 -21.93
C SER A 255 -6.28 -14.33 -23.24
N ALA A 256 -5.45 -15.07 -23.98
CA ALA A 256 -4.89 -14.70 -25.29
C ALA A 256 -5.89 -14.63 -26.46
N ASP A 257 -7.21 -14.61 -26.23
CA ASP A 257 -8.21 -14.72 -27.29
C ASP A 257 -9.37 -13.71 -27.14
N GLU A 258 -9.10 -12.40 -27.18
CA GLU A 258 -10.09 -11.42 -27.62
C GLU A 258 -9.43 -10.25 -28.38
N ALA A 259 -10.16 -9.67 -29.32
CA ALA A 259 -9.73 -8.58 -30.20
C ALA A 259 -9.18 -7.38 -29.40
N PRO A 260 -8.23 -6.59 -29.95
CA PRO A 260 -7.58 -5.50 -29.22
C PRO A 260 -8.59 -4.47 -28.73
N LEU A 261 -8.66 -4.31 -27.40
CA LEU A 261 -9.43 -3.25 -26.76
C LEU A 261 -8.79 -1.89 -27.10
N GLN A 262 -9.66 -0.89 -27.31
CA GLN A 262 -9.23 0.48 -27.61
C GLN A 262 -8.59 1.09 -26.35
N GLY A 263 -7.30 1.40 -26.40
CA GLY A 263 -6.51 1.78 -25.21
C GLY A 263 -7.02 2.98 -24.40
N TYR A 264 -6.64 2.98 -23.12
CA TYR A 264 -7.00 3.99 -22.12
C TYR A 264 -6.68 5.42 -22.55
N GLY A 265 -7.55 6.36 -22.17
CA GLY A 265 -7.27 7.79 -22.32
C GLY A 265 -7.22 8.30 -23.76
N SER A 266 -7.64 7.50 -24.75
CA SER A 266 -7.83 8.01 -26.11
C SER A 266 -9.02 8.96 -26.12
N ALA A 267 -8.78 10.23 -25.81
CA ALA A 267 -9.65 11.31 -26.23
C ALA A 267 -9.72 11.20 -27.75
N SER A 268 -10.74 10.54 -28.27
CA SER A 268 -11.12 10.73 -29.66
C SER A 268 -11.34 12.22 -29.78
N PHE A 269 -10.34 12.90 -30.34
CA PHE A 269 -10.43 14.31 -30.64
C PHE A 269 -11.64 14.37 -31.56
N ARG A 270 -12.81 14.78 -31.03
CA ARG A 270 -13.94 15.11 -31.88
C ARG A 270 -13.34 16.06 -32.88
N ARG A 271 -13.19 15.62 -34.14
CA ARG A 271 -12.73 16.47 -35.23
C ARG A 271 -13.51 17.76 -35.07
N ARG A 272 -12.84 18.83 -34.62
CA ARG A 272 -13.47 20.15 -34.56
C ARG A 272 -14.06 20.34 -35.96
N ARG A 273 -15.34 20.71 -36.00
CA ARG A 273 -16.11 20.94 -37.24
C ARG A 273 -15.18 21.56 -38.31
N PRO A 274 -15.28 21.17 -39.60
CA PRO A 274 -14.34 21.52 -40.68
C PRO A 274 -14.10 23.03 -40.96
N GLY A 275 -14.53 23.95 -40.09
CA GLY A 275 -14.33 25.39 -40.22
C GLY A 275 -13.06 25.97 -39.59
N PHE A 276 -12.31 25.26 -38.73
CA PHE A 276 -11.11 25.84 -38.08
C PHE A 276 -9.92 25.96 -39.04
N LEU A 277 -9.63 24.91 -39.82
CA LEU A 277 -8.59 24.94 -40.87
C LEU A 277 -8.91 25.92 -42.00
N ALA A 278 -10.20 26.15 -42.29
CA ALA A 278 -10.63 27.14 -43.28
C ALA A 278 -10.36 28.59 -42.81
N ARG A 279 -10.46 28.88 -41.50
CA ARG A 279 -10.13 30.20 -40.94
C ARG A 279 -8.62 30.48 -40.92
N CYS A 280 -7.79 29.47 -40.61
CA CYS A 280 -6.33 29.63 -40.67
C CYS A 280 -5.81 29.87 -42.10
N ARG A 281 -6.38 29.20 -43.11
CA ARG A 281 -6.03 29.45 -44.52
C ARG A 281 -6.42 30.84 -45.02
N ARG A 282 -7.50 31.43 -44.48
CA ARG A 282 -7.96 32.79 -44.84
C ARG A 282 -7.12 33.89 -44.16
N PHE A 283 -6.59 33.62 -42.97
CA PHE A 283 -5.69 34.53 -42.26
C PHE A 283 -4.28 34.55 -42.89
N LEU A 284 -3.75 33.39 -43.27
CA LEU A 284 -2.43 33.28 -43.92
C LEU A 284 -2.41 33.86 -45.34
N ARG A 285 -3.52 33.84 -46.08
CA ARG A 285 -3.61 34.48 -47.41
C ARG A 285 -3.66 36.02 -47.35
N ARG A 286 -4.01 36.62 -46.22
CA ARG A 286 -4.01 38.09 -46.03
C ARG A 286 -2.68 38.65 -45.54
N LEU A 287 -1.76 37.79 -45.09
CA LEU A 287 -0.42 38.18 -44.65
C LEU A 287 0.62 38.16 -45.79
N PHE A 288 0.25 37.62 -46.96
CA PHE A 288 1.11 37.50 -48.14
C PHE A 288 0.43 37.99 -49.44
N SER A 289 -0.48 38.95 -49.32
CA SER A 289 -1.07 39.74 -50.40
C SER A 289 -1.07 41.20 -50.01
#